data_AF-A0A1V4MN12-F1
#
_entry.id   AF-A0A1V4MN12-F1
#
_cell.length_a   1.000
_cell.length_b   1.000
_cell.length_c   1.000
_cell.angle_alpha   90.00
_cell.angle_beta   90.00
_cell.angle_gamma   90.00
#
_symmetry.space_group_name_H-M   'P 1'
#
loop_
_entity.id
_entity.type
_entity.pdbx_description
1 polymer ?
#
loop_
_entity_poly.entity_id
_entity_poly.type
_entity_poly.pdbx_seq_one_letter_code
_entity_poly.pdbx_strand_id
1 'polypeptide(L)'
;MSYNWGPHYIVPSKSLHSYSGIIQLREELDEELLQKELESLGIHGTILKVTNPWYCRRKDRQTWIKIGESADKEESFPTSWDTRVLENGQYEIMGLMHVFVKKADTEIVIARQNIVEVTVEN
;
A
#
# COMPACT_ATOMS: atom_id res chain seq x y z
N MET A 1 -18.45 2.10 7.82
CA MET A 1 -18.44 1.80 6.38
C MET A 1 -17.07 2.15 5.86
N SER A 2 -16.42 1.26 5.11
CA SER A 2 -15.13 1.56 4.49
C SER A 2 -15.35 2.55 3.34
N TYR A 3 -14.57 3.64 3.32
CA TYR A 3 -14.65 4.69 2.29
C TYR A 3 -13.48 4.61 1.30
N ASN A 4 -12.58 3.63 1.43
CA ASN A 4 -11.38 3.51 0.61
C ASN A 4 -11.17 2.06 0.14
N TRP A 5 -10.94 1.88 -1.16
CA TRP A 5 -10.74 0.54 -1.76
C TRP A 5 -9.29 0.07 -1.72
N GLY A 6 -8.38 0.98 -1.39
CA GLY A 6 -7.08 0.68 -0.82
C GLY A 6 -6.97 1.25 0.59
N PRO A 7 -5.79 1.22 1.19
CA PRO A 7 -5.38 0.19 2.14
C PRO A 7 -6.15 0.20 3.43
N HIS A 8 -6.60 -0.99 3.81
CA HIS A 8 -6.62 -1.38 5.21
C HIS A 8 -5.30 -2.08 5.54
N TYR A 9 -4.44 -1.39 6.29
CA TYR A 9 -3.16 -1.89 6.78
C TYR A 9 -3.35 -3.13 7.67
N ILE A 10 -2.53 -4.17 7.45
CA ILE A 10 -2.37 -5.28 8.40
C ILE A 10 -0.88 -5.51 8.68
N VAL A 11 -0.32 -4.77 9.65
CA VAL A 11 0.75 -5.27 10.54
C VAL A 11 0.70 -4.58 11.90
N PRO A 12 0.96 -5.34 12.99
CA PRO A 12 -0.11 -5.86 13.82
C PRO A 12 -0.88 -4.73 14.53
N SER A 13 -2.21 -4.75 14.38
CA SER A 13 -3.20 -3.93 15.09
C SER A 13 -3.15 -2.41 14.88
N LYS A 14 -4.34 -1.81 14.80
CA LYS A 14 -4.57 -0.35 14.88
C LYS A 14 -4.07 0.28 16.19
N SER A 15 -3.46 -0.50 17.10
CA SER A 15 -3.07 -0.11 18.46
C SER A 15 -1.57 -0.15 18.72
N LEU A 16 -0.74 -0.73 17.83
CA LEU A 16 0.71 -0.72 17.97
C LEU A 16 1.31 0.32 17.01
N HIS A 17 1.99 1.31 17.61
CA HIS A 17 2.70 2.37 16.90
C HIS A 17 4.22 2.25 17.03
N SER A 18 4.74 1.21 17.68
CA SER A 18 6.18 0.93 17.81
C SER A 18 6.49 -0.46 17.26
N TYR A 19 7.54 -0.55 16.43
CA TYR A 19 7.91 -1.78 15.74
C TYR A 19 9.42 -2.01 15.73
N SER A 20 9.81 -3.29 15.74
CA SER A 20 11.19 -3.77 15.68
C SER A 20 11.25 -5.11 14.94
N GLY A 21 12.36 -5.42 14.28
CA GLY A 21 12.56 -6.70 13.59
C GLY A 21 12.11 -6.72 12.13
N ILE A 22 11.58 -7.85 11.68
CA ILE A 22 11.03 -7.99 10.32
C ILE A 22 9.50 -7.86 10.43
N ILE A 23 8.97 -6.85 9.78
CA ILE A 23 7.55 -6.51 9.76
C ILE A 23 6.98 -6.90 8.40
N GLN A 24 5.87 -7.63 8.37
CA GLN A 24 5.23 -8.00 7.11
C GLN A 24 4.11 -7.02 6.76
N LEU A 25 4.37 -6.08 5.85
CA LEU A 25 3.38 -5.17 5.31
C LEU A 25 2.35 -5.93 4.47
N ARG A 26 1.06 -5.64 4.70
CA ARG A 26 -0.07 -6.20 3.94
C ARG A 26 -1.15 -5.14 3.76
N GLU A 27 -1.86 -5.27 2.66
CA GLU A 27 -2.95 -4.38 2.27
C GLU A 27 -4.08 -5.18 1.63
N GLU A 28 -5.31 -4.93 2.08
CA GLU A 28 -6.50 -5.49 1.44
C GLU A 28 -6.99 -4.57 0.31
N LEU A 29 -7.44 -5.20 -0.78
CA LEU A 29 -8.14 -4.54 -1.87
C LEU A 29 -9.64 -4.80 -1.73
N ASP A 30 -10.43 -3.73 -1.57
CA ASP A 30 -11.89 -3.82 -1.62
C ASP A 30 -12.35 -3.71 -3.08
N GLU A 31 -12.62 -4.84 -3.70
CA GLU A 31 -13.00 -4.92 -5.11
C GLU A 31 -14.33 -4.23 -5.41
N GLU A 32 -15.29 -4.27 -4.47
CA GLU A 32 -16.59 -3.64 -4.67
C GLU A 32 -16.43 -2.12 -4.75
N LEU A 33 -15.59 -1.57 -3.88
CA LEU A 33 -15.35 -0.14 -3.84
C LEU A 33 -14.42 0.32 -4.98
N LEU A 34 -13.47 -0.51 -5.40
CA LEU A 34 -12.69 -0.29 -6.62
C LEU A 34 -13.60 -0.22 -7.85
N GLN A 35 -14.55 -1.14 -7.97
CA GLN A 35 -15.50 -1.17 -9.08
C GLN A 35 -16.36 0.10 -9.11
N LYS A 36 -16.89 0.53 -7.96
CA LYS A 36 -17.64 1.79 -7.84
C LYS A 36 -16.80 3.01 -8.26
N GLU A 37 -15.53 3.03 -7.89
CA GLU A 37 -14.64 4.12 -8.29
C GLU A 37 -14.36 4.11 -9.80
N LEU A 38 -14.05 2.95 -10.40
CA LEU A 38 -13.86 2.81 -11.84
C LEU A 38 -15.08 3.30 -12.62
N GLU A 39 -16.28 2.94 -12.17
CA GLU A 39 -17.54 3.43 -12.73
C GLU A 39 -17.68 4.95 -12.60
N SER A 40 -17.38 5.53 -11.43
CA SER A 40 -17.43 6.97 -11.21
C SER A 40 -16.47 7.76 -12.09
N LEU A 41 -15.33 7.15 -12.46
CA LEU A 41 -14.32 7.72 -13.34
C LEU A 41 -14.61 7.46 -14.83
N GLY A 42 -15.69 6.76 -15.17
CA GLY A 42 -16.00 6.37 -16.56
C GLY A 42 -14.97 5.40 -17.17
N ILE A 43 -14.26 4.66 -16.31
CA ILE A 43 -13.28 3.66 -16.69
C ILE A 43 -14.00 2.31 -16.73
N HIS A 44 -14.24 1.85 -17.95
CA HIS A 44 -14.82 0.53 -18.21
C HIS A 44 -13.76 -0.31 -18.91
N GLY A 45 -13.43 -1.46 -18.33
CA GLY A 45 -12.37 -2.32 -18.84
C GLY A 45 -12.08 -3.48 -17.90
N THR A 46 -11.19 -4.37 -18.34
CA THR A 46 -10.75 -5.52 -17.54
C THR A 46 -9.54 -5.11 -16.71
N ILE A 47 -9.56 -5.38 -15.41
CA ILE A 47 -8.38 -5.25 -14.55
C ILE A 47 -7.37 -6.32 -14.99
N LEU A 48 -6.22 -5.88 -15.47
CA LEU A 48 -5.14 -6.77 -15.92
C LEU A 48 -4.29 -7.25 -14.75
N LYS A 49 -3.96 -6.33 -13.84
CA LYS A 49 -3.13 -6.59 -12.67
C LYS A 49 -3.34 -5.50 -11.63
N VAL A 50 -3.06 -5.86 -10.39
CA VAL A 50 -2.97 -4.94 -9.25
C VAL A 50 -1.60 -5.14 -8.61
N THR A 51 -0.91 -4.04 -8.31
CA THR A 51 0.41 -4.08 -7.66
C THR A 51 0.43 -3.06 -6.54
N ASN A 52 1.11 -3.37 -5.45
CA ASN A 52 1.25 -2.46 -4.33
C ASN A 52 2.73 -2.29 -3.94
N PRO A 53 3.41 -1.28 -4.48
CA PRO A 53 4.70 -0.84 -3.96
C PRO A 53 4.57 -0.13 -2.61
N TRP A 54 5.49 -0.47 -1.72
CA TRP A 54 5.63 0.08 -0.38
C TRP A 54 6.87 0.94 -0.26
N TYR A 55 6.74 2.05 0.47
CA TYR A 55 7.83 2.98 0.73
C TYR A 55 7.87 3.36 2.21
N CYS A 56 9.07 3.65 2.73
CA CYS A 56 9.25 4.27 4.03
C CYS A 56 10.00 5.58 3.91
N ARG A 57 9.80 6.46 4.89
CA ARG A 57 10.56 7.69 5.05
C ARG A 57 10.62 8.08 6.52
N ARG A 58 11.79 8.49 7.01
CA ARG A 58 11.87 9.10 8.34
C ARG A 58 11.25 10.50 8.30
N LYS A 59 10.43 10.88 9.28
CA LYS A 59 9.63 12.14 9.23
C LYS A 59 10.44 13.42 9.07
N ASP A 60 11.71 13.41 9.46
CA ASP A 60 12.65 14.52 9.32
C ASP A 60 13.42 14.51 7.98
N ARG A 61 13.19 13.52 7.11
CA ARG A 61 13.76 13.42 5.77
C ARG A 61 12.68 13.66 4.72
N GLN A 62 13.08 14.12 3.55
CA GLN A 62 12.14 14.36 2.43
C GLN A 62 12.05 13.17 1.47
N THR A 63 13.03 12.27 1.48
CA THR A 63 13.19 11.19 0.50
C THR A 63 12.47 9.92 0.92
N TRP A 64 11.72 9.33 -0.01
CA TRP A 64 11.11 8.01 0.16
C TRP A 64 12.08 6.91 -0.27
N ILE A 65 12.14 5.84 0.52
CA ILE A 65 12.93 4.63 0.26
C ILE A 65 11.94 3.52 -0.08
N LYS A 66 12.10 2.88 -1.25
CA LYS A 66 11.26 1.73 -1.62
C LYS A 66 11.61 0.54 -0.71
N ILE A 67 10.60 0.00 -0.05
CA ILE A 67 10.72 -1.22 0.78
C ILE A 67 10.62 -2.44 -0.14
N GLY A 68 9.61 -2.47 -1.00
CA GLY A 68 9.32 -3.57 -1.89
C GLY A 68 8.03 -3.35 -2.66
N GLU A 69 7.57 -4.39 -3.35
CA GLU A 69 6.33 -4.36 -4.13
C GLU A 69 5.78 -5.77 -4.25
N SER A 70 4.46 -5.90 -4.20
CA SER A 70 3.78 -7.16 -4.39
C SER A 70 2.62 -7.04 -5.36
N ALA A 71 2.40 -8.09 -6.14
CA ALA A 71 1.24 -8.29 -7.00
C ALA A 71 0.37 -9.46 -6.52
N ASP A 72 0.73 -10.09 -5.40
CA ASP A 72 0.04 -11.25 -4.86
C ASP A 72 -1.18 -10.80 -4.05
N LYS A 73 -2.33 -10.78 -4.72
CA LYS A 73 -3.60 -10.36 -4.15
C LYS A 73 -4.13 -11.36 -3.10
N GLU A 74 -3.88 -12.66 -3.28
CA GLU A 74 -4.39 -13.71 -2.39
C GLU A 74 -3.79 -13.60 -0.98
N GLU A 75 -2.54 -13.15 -0.90
CA GLU A 75 -1.83 -12.92 0.37
C GLU A 75 -1.91 -11.46 0.86
N SER A 76 -2.80 -10.64 0.30
CA SER A 76 -2.95 -9.22 0.64
C SER A 76 -1.69 -8.39 0.35
N PHE A 77 -1.09 -8.58 -0.82
CA PHE A 77 0.08 -7.85 -1.32
C PHE A 77 1.25 -7.79 -0.31
N PRO A 78 1.77 -8.94 0.15
CA PRO A 78 2.73 -8.98 1.24
C PRO A 78 4.08 -8.38 0.85
N THR A 79 4.70 -7.61 1.74
CA THR A 79 6.08 -7.12 1.58
C THR A 79 6.79 -7.08 2.92
N SER A 80 7.98 -7.66 2.99
CA SER A 80 8.78 -7.67 4.22
C SER A 80 9.57 -6.37 4.37
N TRP A 81 9.43 -5.72 5.52
CA TRP A 81 10.17 -4.54 5.92
C TRP A 81 11.08 -4.86 7.12
N ASP A 82 12.39 -4.88 6.89
CA ASP A 82 13.38 -5.10 7.95
C ASP A 82 13.73 -3.77 8.61
N THR A 83 13.26 -3.55 9.84
CA THR A 83 13.51 -2.30 10.56
C THR A 83 14.81 -2.30 11.35
N ARG A 84 15.47 -3.46 11.52
CA ARG A 84 16.72 -3.59 12.28
C ARG A 84 17.88 -2.81 11.67
N VAL A 85 17.79 -2.54 10.37
CA VAL A 85 18.78 -1.76 9.62
C VAL A 85 18.47 -0.26 9.60
N LEU A 86 17.41 0.17 10.28
CA LEU A 86 16.96 1.55 10.34
C LEU A 86 17.33 2.19 11.68
N GLU A 87 17.58 3.50 11.67
CA GLU A 87 17.76 4.29 12.89
C GLU A 87 16.41 4.39 13.64
N ASN A 88 16.45 4.36 14.97
CA ASN A 88 15.25 4.55 15.79
C ASN A 88 14.63 5.93 15.56
N GLY A 89 13.30 6.01 15.57
CA GLY A 89 12.57 7.27 15.37
C GLY A 89 11.22 7.10 14.68
N GLN A 90 10.62 8.22 14.27
CA GLN A 90 9.34 8.23 13.58
C GLN A 90 9.49 8.11 12.07
N TYR A 91 8.71 7.20 11.49
CA TYR A 91 8.65 6.91 10.08
C TYR A 91 7.23 7.06 9.56
N GLU A 92 7.13 7.43 8.30
CA GLU A 92 5.94 7.29 7.49
C GLU A 92 6.11 6.08 6.59
N ILE A 93 5.08 5.25 6.53
CA ILE A 93 4.96 4.14 5.60
C ILE A 93 3.89 4.49 4.59
N MET A 94 4.20 4.30 3.31
CA MET A 94 3.30 4.57 2.20
C MET A 94 3.05 3.29 1.40
N GLY A 95 1.79 2.86 1.36
CA GLY A 95 1.30 1.95 0.33
C GLY A 95 0.79 2.75 -0.85
N LEU A 96 1.15 2.34 -2.08
CA LEU A 96 0.73 2.98 -3.31
C LEU A 96 0.19 1.92 -4.27
N MET A 97 -1.09 1.56 -4.10
CA MET A 97 -1.72 0.53 -4.91
C MET A 97 -2.02 1.05 -6.32
N HIS A 98 -1.50 0.35 -7.33
CA HIS A 98 -1.77 0.58 -8.74
C HIS A 98 -2.73 -0.48 -9.27
N VAL A 99 -3.78 -0.04 -9.96
CA VAL A 99 -4.70 -0.91 -10.70
C VAL A 99 -4.56 -0.59 -12.18
N PHE A 100 -4.23 -1.61 -12.96
CA PHE A 100 -4.04 -1.50 -14.40
C PHE A 100 -5.29 -2.02 -15.08
N VAL A 101 -5.97 -1.16 -15.82
CA VAL A 101 -7.23 -1.46 -16.51
C VAL A 101 -7.04 -1.36 -18.01
N LYS A 102 -7.36 -2.44 -18.72
CA LYS A 102 -7.36 -2.45 -20.19
C LYS A 102 -8.70 -1.96 -20.71
N LYS A 103 -8.67 -0.89 -21.49
CA LYS A 103 -9.81 -0.32 -22.21
C LYS A 103 -9.51 -0.32 -23.70
N ALA A 104 -10.14 -1.25 -24.45
CA ALA A 104 -9.89 -1.49 -25.86
C ALA A 104 -8.38 -1.66 -26.15
N ASP A 105 -7.78 -0.70 -26.88
CA ASP A 105 -6.36 -0.69 -27.26
C ASP A 105 -5.47 0.15 -26.32
N THR A 106 -6.02 0.64 -25.21
CA THR A 106 -5.32 1.49 -24.24
C THR A 106 -5.28 0.86 -22.85
N GLU A 107 -4.20 1.12 -22.13
CA GLU A 107 -4.06 0.77 -20.71
C GLU A 107 -4.18 2.05 -19.89
N ILE A 108 -5.06 2.03 -18.90
CA ILE A 108 -5.24 3.10 -17.92
C ILE A 108 -4.74 2.57 -16.58
N VAL A 109 -3.91 3.38 -15.91
CA VAL A 109 -3.44 3.07 -14.56
C VAL A 109 -4.08 4.05 -13.61
N ILE A 110 -4.78 3.54 -12.60
CA ILE A 110 -5.22 4.34 -11.45
C ILE A 110 -4.40 3.95 -10.24
N ALA A 111 -4.14 4.92 -9.37
CA ALA A 111 -3.31 4.74 -8.19
C ALA A 111 -4.01 5.28 -6.95
N ARG A 112 -3.91 4.58 -5.83
CA ARG A 112 -4.32 5.06 -4.51
C ARG A 112 -3.16 4.98 -3.55
N GLN A 113 -2.94 6.08 -2.85
CA GLN A 113 -1.92 6.17 -1.81
C GLN A 113 -2.55 6.17 -0.42
N ASN A 114 -1.81 5.68 0.55
CA ASN A 114 -2.10 5.87 1.96
C ASN A 114 -0.81 5.94 2.75
N ILE A 115 -0.78 6.84 3.73
CA ILE A 115 0.40 7.08 4.53
C ILE A 115 0.03 6.89 6.00
N VAL A 116 0.83 6.10 6.71
CA VAL A 116 0.66 5.86 8.14
C VAL A 116 1.97 6.16 8.86
N GLU A 117 1.84 6.74 10.04
CA GLU A 117 2.98 6.99 10.93
C GLU A 117 3.22 5.80 11.86
N VAL A 118 4.48 5.40 11.96
CA VAL A 118 4.99 4.35 12.83
C VAL A 118 6.25 4.82 13.54
N THR A 119 6.54 4.26 14.71
CA THR A 119 7.78 4.44 15.44
C THR A 119 8.61 3.17 15.27
N VAL A 120 9.90 3.31 14.98
CA VAL A 120 10.86 2.21 14.96
C VAL A 120 11.71 2.29 16.23
N GLU A 121 11.76 1.19 16.98
CA GLU A 121 12.51 1.06 18.23
C GLU A 121 13.28 -0.29 18.22
N ASN A 122 14.53 -0.27 17.76
CA ASN A 122 15.47 -1.39 17.82
C ASN A 122 16.32 -1.38 19.09
#